data_AF-A0A8S1KFP6-F1
#
_entry.id   AF-A0A8S1KFP6-F1
#
_cell.length_a   1.000
_cell.length_b   1.000
_cell.length_c   1.000
_cell.angle_alpha   90.00
_cell.angle_beta   90.00
_cell.angle_gamma   90.00
#
_symmetry.space_group_name_H-M   'P 1'
#
loop_
_entity.id
_entity.type
_entity.pdbx_description
1 polymer ?
#
loop_
_entity_poly.entity_id
_entity_poly.type
_entity_poly.pdbx_seq_one_letter_code
_entity_poly.pdbx_strand_id
1 'polypeptide(L)'
;MNLSDSGQESSDDKAFTIPKQTKDLRACQCCGFILTQEQWNKNSQCLNGCSADQTKLFTGVICVMKPSKSWVVKKLGNQKNIHPGLYAIDLQAD
;
A
#
# COMPACT_ATOMS: atom_id res chain seq x y z
N MET A 1 34.72 18.08 -3.14
CA MET A 1 34.23 16.74 -2.76
C MET A 1 32.72 16.79 -2.91
N ASN A 2 32.18 16.17 -3.96
CA ASN A 2 30.73 16.11 -4.19
C ASN A 2 30.17 14.95 -3.35
N LEU A 3 29.44 15.30 -2.29
CA LEU A 3 28.55 14.36 -1.63
C LEU A 3 27.28 14.32 -2.47
N SER A 4 27.17 13.32 -3.34
CA SER A 4 25.90 12.93 -3.93
C SER A 4 24.99 12.45 -2.80
N ASP A 5 24.16 13.36 -2.29
CA ASP A 5 23.03 13.03 -1.44
C ASP A 5 22.06 12.20 -2.28
N SER A 6 22.16 10.89 -2.13
CA SER A 6 21.21 9.92 -2.68
C SER A 6 19.88 10.14 -1.96
N GLY A 7 19.12 11.15 -2.38
CA GLY A 7 17.81 11.48 -1.83
C GLY A 7 16.91 10.25 -1.87
N GLN A 8 16.82 9.54 -0.76
CA GLN A 8 15.77 8.57 -0.54
C GLN A 8 14.48 9.37 -0.45
N GLU A 9 13.67 9.40 -1.51
CA GLU A 9 12.31 9.94 -1.45
C GLU A 9 11.61 9.30 -0.25
N SER A 10 11.20 10.15 0.69
CA SER A 10 10.54 9.65 1.88
C SER A 10 9.18 9.09 1.48
N SER A 11 8.75 7.98 2.09
CA SER A 11 7.43 7.40 1.84
C SER A 11 6.27 8.39 2.02
N ASP A 12 6.51 9.48 2.76
CA ASP A 12 5.54 10.51 3.08
C ASP A 12 5.34 11.51 1.92
N ASP A 13 6.26 11.59 0.96
CA ASP A 13 6.19 12.52 -0.18
C ASP A 13 5.38 11.95 -1.36
N LYS A 14 5.04 10.66 -1.31
CA LYS A 14 4.22 9.99 -2.32
C LYS A 14 2.78 10.51 -2.30
N ALA A 15 2.21 10.73 -3.48
CA ALA A 15 0.81 11.11 -3.62
C ALA A 15 -0.11 10.07 -2.98
N PHE A 16 -1.12 10.50 -2.23
CA PHE A 16 -2.06 9.60 -1.58
C PHE A 16 -2.96 8.91 -2.61
N THR A 17 -3.03 7.57 -2.59
CA THR A 17 -3.88 6.80 -3.51
C THR A 17 -4.92 5.98 -2.75
N ILE A 18 -6.19 6.15 -3.10
CA ILE A 18 -7.32 5.44 -2.50
C ILE A 18 -8.23 4.79 -3.54
N PRO A 19 -9.02 3.78 -3.12
CA PRO A 19 -10.11 3.27 -3.92
C PRO A 19 -11.06 4.37 -4.38
N LYS A 20 -11.41 4.40 -5.67
CA LYS A 20 -12.39 5.38 -6.21
C LYS A 20 -13.83 5.11 -5.74
N GLN A 21 -14.11 3.89 -5.31
CA GLN A 21 -15.40 3.41 -4.86
C GLN A 21 -15.20 2.17 -3.96
N THR A 22 -16.24 1.78 -3.23
CA THR A 22 -16.23 0.60 -2.36
C THR A 22 -16.59 -0.70 -3.09
N LYS A 23 -17.08 -0.60 -4.33
CA LYS A 23 -17.37 -1.76 -5.17
C LYS A 23 -16.07 -2.35 -5.74
N ASP A 24 -15.99 -3.67 -5.73
CA ASP A 24 -14.88 -4.45 -6.31
C ASP A 24 -13.51 -4.09 -5.73
N LEU A 25 -13.45 -3.90 -4.42
CA LEU A 25 -12.18 -3.78 -3.70
C LEU A 25 -11.39 -5.09 -3.80
N ARG A 26 -10.08 -4.96 -3.92
CA ARG A 26 -9.11 -6.05 -3.83
C ARG A 26 -7.93 -5.60 -3.00
N ALA A 27 -7.49 -6.46 -2.10
CA ALA A 27 -6.28 -6.24 -1.33
C ALA A 27 -5.12 -7.00 -1.98
N CYS A 28 -3.94 -6.38 -2.03
CA CYS A 28 -2.70 -7.06 -2.43
C CYS A 28 -2.39 -8.18 -1.45
N GLN A 29 -2.17 -9.40 -1.94
CA GLN A 29 -1.89 -10.56 -1.08
C GLN A 29 -0.55 -10.46 -0.33
N CYS A 30 0.37 -9.61 -0.78
CA CYS A 30 1.69 -9.45 -0.15
C CYS A 30 1.72 -8.35 0.94
N CYS A 31 1.04 -7.23 0.73
CA CYS A 31 1.14 -6.06 1.62
C CYS A 31 -0.20 -5.50 2.10
N GLY A 32 -1.33 -6.05 1.63
CA GLY A 32 -2.66 -5.61 2.02
C GLY A 32 -3.14 -4.30 1.40
N PHE A 33 -2.38 -3.66 0.50
CA PHE A 33 -2.82 -2.41 -0.14
C PHE A 33 -4.12 -2.61 -0.92
N ILE A 34 -5.08 -1.69 -0.75
CA ILE A 34 -6.43 -1.81 -1.30
C ILE A 34 -6.65 -0.78 -2.41
N LEU A 35 -7.07 -1.28 -3.56
CA LEU A 35 -7.59 -0.50 -4.68
C LEU A 35 -8.85 -1.18 -5.24
N THR A 36 -9.56 -0.51 -6.14
CA THR A 36 -10.59 -1.20 -6.95
C THR A 36 -9.94 -2.07 -8.02
N GLN A 37 -10.66 -3.09 -8.49
CA GLN A 37 -10.22 -3.90 -9.64
C GLN A 37 -9.84 -3.04 -10.86
N GLU A 38 -10.60 -1.97 -11.15
CA GLU A 38 -10.31 -1.06 -12.26
C GLU A 38 -8.96 -0.33 -12.07
N GLN A 39 -8.64 0.07 -10.84
CA GLN A 39 -7.36 0.70 -10.53
C GLN A 39 -6.22 -0.32 -10.60
N TRP A 40 -6.43 -1.54 -10.12
CA TRP A 40 -5.46 -2.63 -10.26
C TRP A 40 -5.15 -2.94 -11.73
N ASN A 41 -6.15 -2.98 -12.61
CA ASN A 41 -5.96 -3.23 -14.04
C ASN A 41 -5.07 -2.18 -14.74
N LYS A 42 -4.88 -1.00 -14.13
CA LYS A 42 -4.01 0.08 -14.65
C LYS A 42 -2.57 -0.01 -14.15
N ASN A 43 -2.28 -0.93 -13.22
CA ASN A 43 -0.98 -1.10 -12.61
C ASN A 43 -0.46 -2.51 -12.88
N SER A 44 0.78 -2.64 -13.36
CA SER A 44 1.43 -3.94 -13.55
C SER A 44 1.97 -4.56 -12.26
N GLN A 45 2.01 -3.79 -11.17
CA GLN A 45 2.57 -4.15 -9.87
C GLN A 45 1.88 -3.36 -8.76
N CYS A 46 2.00 -3.82 -7.51
CA CYS A 46 1.55 -3.04 -6.36
C CYS A 46 2.34 -1.73 -6.23
N LEU A 47 1.69 -0.64 -5.78
CA LEU A 47 2.34 0.66 -5.54
C LEU A 47 3.43 0.61 -4.45
N ASN A 48 3.46 -0.46 -3.65
CA ASN A 48 4.53 -0.75 -2.71
C ASN A 48 5.74 -1.46 -3.34
N GLY A 49 5.64 -1.89 -4.60
CA GLY A 49 6.70 -2.58 -5.34
C GLY A 49 6.77 -4.09 -5.11
N CYS A 50 5.69 -4.70 -4.63
CA CYS A 50 5.56 -6.16 -4.49
C CYS A 50 4.64 -6.77 -5.58
N SER A 51 4.13 -8.00 -5.36
CA SER A 51 3.29 -8.71 -6.33
C SER A 51 1.99 -7.97 -6.68
N ALA A 52 1.50 -8.19 -7.90
CA ALA A 52 0.18 -7.77 -8.36
C ALA A 52 -0.95 -8.71 -7.92
N ASP A 53 -0.65 -9.81 -7.23
CA ASP A 53 -1.64 -10.78 -6.75
C ASP A 53 -2.62 -10.13 -5.76
N GLN A 54 -3.89 -10.44 -5.94
CA GLN A 54 -5.03 -9.75 -5.34
C GLN A 54 -6.04 -10.75 -4.81
N THR A 55 -6.58 -10.47 -3.62
CA THR A 55 -7.72 -11.23 -3.08
C THR A 55 -8.92 -10.32 -2.78
N LYS A 56 -10.11 -10.93 -2.83
CA LYS A 56 -11.36 -10.34 -2.32
C LYS A 56 -11.54 -10.57 -0.82
N LEU A 57 -10.79 -11.52 -0.24
CA LEU A 57 -10.97 -12.03 1.10
C LEU A 57 -10.03 -11.27 2.05
N PHE A 58 -10.52 -10.14 2.56
CA PHE A 58 -9.81 -9.34 3.55
C PHE A 58 -10.80 -8.77 4.57
N THR A 59 -10.32 -8.48 5.78
CA THR A 59 -11.14 -7.86 6.82
C THR A 59 -10.44 -6.70 7.50
N GLY A 60 -11.25 -5.72 7.90
CA GLY A 60 -10.77 -4.47 8.47
C GLY A 60 -10.03 -3.61 7.44
N VAL A 61 -10.09 -2.29 7.61
CA VAL A 61 -9.36 -1.35 6.77
C VAL A 61 -8.69 -0.29 7.62
N ILE A 62 -7.49 0.12 7.22
CA ILE A 62 -6.78 1.26 7.79
C ILE A 62 -6.39 2.24 6.69
N CYS A 63 -6.52 3.52 7.00
CA CYS A 63 -6.08 4.61 6.14
C CYS A 63 -4.71 5.10 6.61
N VAL A 64 -3.68 4.84 5.82
CA VAL A 64 -2.30 5.22 6.12
C VAL A 64 -1.98 6.54 5.42
N MET A 65 -1.91 7.63 6.18
CA MET A 65 -1.65 8.97 5.64
C MET A 65 -0.17 9.38 5.72
N LYS A 66 0.51 9.04 6.83
CA LYS A 66 1.93 9.37 7.07
C LYS A 66 2.68 8.12 7.52
N PRO A 67 3.08 7.24 6.58
CA PRO A 67 3.70 5.96 6.91
C PRO A 67 4.89 6.07 7.87
N SER A 68 5.78 7.05 7.67
CA SER A 68 7.01 7.18 8.47
C SER A 68 6.74 7.48 9.96
N LYS A 69 5.60 8.12 10.24
CA LYS A 69 5.18 8.60 11.57
C LYS A 69 4.22 7.65 12.27
N SER A 70 3.68 6.65 11.59
CA SER A 70 2.63 5.79 12.14
C SER A 70 3.20 4.60 12.91
N TRP A 71 2.89 4.52 14.21
CA TRP A 71 3.18 3.32 15.00
C TRP A 71 2.42 2.09 14.49
N VAL A 72 1.18 2.27 14.03
CA VAL A 72 0.35 1.17 13.49
C VAL A 72 1.03 0.54 12.28
N VAL A 73 1.56 1.36 11.36
CA VAL A 73 2.29 0.87 10.19
C VAL A 73 3.54 0.09 10.61
N LYS A 74 4.31 0.61 11.58
CA LYS A 74 5.49 -0.10 12.12
C LYS A 74 5.13 -1.44 12.75
N LYS A 75 3.94 -1.54 13.38
CA LYS A 75 3.47 -2.75 14.05
C LYS A 75 2.97 -3.83 13.08
N LEU A 76 2.40 -3.45 11.94
CA LEU A 76 1.79 -4.37 10.97
C LEU A 76 2.77 -5.06 10.01
N GLY A 77 4.05 -4.69 10.04
CA GLY A 77 5.10 -5.41 9.32
C GLY A 77 5.87 -4.53 8.32
N ASN A 78 7.19 -4.69 8.35
CA ASN A 78 8.17 -3.96 7.56
C ASN A 78 7.89 -3.98 6.06
N GLN A 79 7.58 -2.81 5.48
CA GLN A 79 7.94 -2.50 4.11
C GLN A 79 8.60 -1.12 4.13
N LYS A 80 9.93 -1.09 4.03
CA LYS A 80 10.61 0.10 3.51
C LYS A 80 9.91 0.37 2.18
N ASN A 81 9.20 1.49 2.02
CA ASN A 81 8.39 1.87 0.85
C ASN A 81 6.85 1.76 0.93
N ILE A 82 6.22 1.71 2.13
CA ILE A 82 4.75 1.85 2.27
C ILE A 82 4.24 3.11 1.58
N HIS A 83 3.32 2.94 0.64
CA HIS A 83 2.64 4.01 -0.08
C HIS A 83 1.44 4.52 0.74
N PRO A 84 1.25 5.84 0.89
CA PRO A 84 0.06 6.38 1.54
C PRO A 84 -1.23 5.95 0.83
N GLY A 85 -2.19 5.40 1.58
CA GLY A 85 -3.44 4.86 1.02
C GLY A 85 -4.17 3.91 1.97
N LEU A 86 -5.04 3.06 1.42
CA LEU A 86 -5.88 2.14 2.19
C LEU A 86 -5.26 0.74 2.25
N TYR A 87 -5.30 0.11 3.43
CA TYR A 87 -4.73 -1.23 3.66
C TYR A 87 -5.71 -2.12 4.42
N ALA A 88 -5.69 -3.42 4.14
CA ALA A 88 -6.38 -4.42 4.94
C ALA A 88 -5.68 -4.63 6.28
N ILE A 89 -6.44 -4.96 7.34
CA ILE A 89 -5.86 -5.38 8.62
C ILE A 89 -5.47 -6.86 8.56
N ASP A 90 -6.31 -7.67 7.93
CA ASP A 90 -6.08 -9.11 7.79
C ASP A 90 -6.42 -9.59 6.38
N LEU A 91 -5.61 -10.54 5.89
CA LEU A 91 -5.76 -11.19 4.59
C LEU A 91 -6.07 -12.66 4.83
N GLN A 92 -7.16 -13.14 4.24
CA GLN A 92 -7.48 -14.56 4.31
C GLN A 92 -6.77 -15.29 3.16
N ALA A 93 -6.26 -16.48 3.43
CA ALA A 93 -5.78 -17.35 2.37
C ALA A 93 -6.97 -17.77 1.49
N ASP A 94 -6.78 -17.73 0.17
CA ASP A 94 -7.75 -18.28 -0.78
C ASP A 94 -7.76 -19.82 -0.73
#